data_AF-A0A1S1Z1H7-F1
#
_entry.id   AF-A0A1S1Z1H7-F1
#
_cell.length_a   1.000
_cell.length_b   1.000
_cell.length_c   1.000
_cell.angle_alpha   90.00
_cell.angle_beta   90.00
_cell.angle_gamma   90.00
#
_symmetry.space_group_name_H-M   'P 1'
#
loop_
_entity.id
_entity.type
_entity.pdbx_description
1 polymer ?
#
loop_
_entity_poly.entity_id
_entity_poly.type
_entity_poly.pdbx_seq_one_letter_code
_entity_poly.pdbx_strand_id
1 'polypeptide(L)'
;MPTAYIYSDQPIKKKSKWTISSTLKGGISANLVREFTVQEINDVQITVNGVSKITTDPNNKEFATINGMPTRFEGSGDMTSTLVLDAKTGWIISANVNQQIDGKNIIKAQGQEMTIPIKMSSHTSLNNSSTVK
;
A
#
# COMPACT_ATOMS: atom_id res chain seq x y z
N MET A 1 14.09 21.87 -2.83
CA MET A 1 13.21 21.09 -3.73
C MET A 1 12.24 20.32 -2.84
N PRO A 2 10.92 20.34 -3.06
CA PRO A 2 9.99 19.67 -2.16
C PRO A 2 10.08 18.15 -2.35
N THR A 3 10.28 17.44 -1.25
CA THR A 3 10.43 15.99 -1.15
C THR A 3 9.07 15.30 -0.97
N ALA A 4 8.54 14.72 -2.04
CA ALA A 4 7.42 13.78 -1.95
C ALA A 4 7.96 12.35 -1.75
N TYR A 5 7.48 11.66 -0.71
CA TYR A 5 7.96 10.37 -0.16
C TYR A 5 7.84 9.13 -1.09
N ILE A 6 7.62 9.30 -2.39
CA ILE A 6 7.44 8.21 -3.38
C ILE A 6 8.68 8.07 -4.29
N TYR A 7 9.62 9.00 -4.23
CA TYR A 7 10.78 9.01 -5.12
C TYR A 7 11.91 8.07 -4.71
N SER A 8 12.54 7.50 -5.74
CA SER A 8 13.92 6.99 -5.68
C SER A 8 14.88 8.13 -5.36
N ASP A 9 15.91 7.90 -4.56
CA ASP A 9 16.99 8.87 -4.29
C ASP A 9 17.82 9.19 -5.55
N GLN A 10 17.50 8.57 -6.69
CA GLN A 10 18.19 8.68 -7.96
C GLN A 10 17.28 9.24 -9.06
N PRO A 11 17.82 9.99 -10.04
CA PRO A 11 17.09 10.43 -11.22
C PRO A 11 16.37 9.26 -11.91
N ILE A 12 15.08 9.41 -12.16
CA ILE A 12 14.27 8.39 -12.81
C ILE A 12 14.26 8.59 -14.33
N LYS A 13 14.37 7.48 -15.06
CA LYS A 13 14.21 7.40 -16.52
C LYS A 13 13.19 6.30 -16.85
N LYS A 14 12.75 6.23 -18.10
CA LYS A 14 11.88 5.12 -18.56
C LYS A 14 12.53 3.78 -18.20
N LYS A 15 11.74 2.84 -17.66
CA LYS A 15 12.17 1.55 -17.10
C LYS A 15 12.99 1.60 -15.81
N SER A 16 13.20 2.76 -15.19
CA SER A 16 13.79 2.81 -13.84
C SER A 16 12.92 2.02 -12.87
N LYS A 17 13.58 1.29 -11.97
CA LYS A 17 12.95 0.52 -10.92
C LYS A 17 13.53 0.87 -9.56
N TRP A 18 12.69 0.84 -8.54
CA TRP A 18 13.13 0.95 -7.15
C TRP A 18 12.17 0.19 -6.24
N THR A 19 12.68 -0.20 -5.08
CA THR A 19 11.93 -0.94 -4.07
C THR A 19 11.86 -0.15 -2.78
N ILE A 20 10.65 -0.01 -2.23
CA ILE A 20 10.40 0.61 -0.94
C ILE A 20 9.85 -0.46 0.00
N SER A 21 10.51 -0.61 1.16
CA SER A 21 10.02 -1.45 2.25
C SER A 21 9.58 -0.56 3.40
N SER A 22 8.40 -0.84 3.94
CA SER A 22 7.84 -0.08 5.06
C SER A 22 7.05 -0.99 5.99
N THR A 23 7.14 -0.74 7.28
CA THR A 23 6.26 -1.37 8.27
C THR A 23 5.08 -0.46 8.53
N LEU A 24 3.87 -0.95 8.26
CA LEU A 24 2.62 -0.32 8.67
C LEU A 24 2.44 -0.60 10.16
N LYS A 25 2.35 0.47 10.95
CA LYS A 25 2.01 0.41 12.38
C LYS A 25 0.65 1.06 12.56
N GLY A 26 -0.33 0.31 13.05
CA GLY A 26 -1.72 0.73 13.21
C GLY A 26 -2.53 -0.36 13.90
N GLY A 27 -3.82 -0.48 13.58
CA GLY A 27 -4.67 -1.56 14.11
C GLY A 27 -4.20 -2.97 13.73
N ILE A 28 -3.36 -3.10 12.69
CA ILE A 28 -2.68 -4.34 12.31
C ILE A 28 -1.24 -3.95 11.93
N SER A 29 -0.25 -4.62 12.51
CA SER A 29 1.15 -4.47 12.13
C SER A 29 1.47 -5.36 10.93
N ALA A 30 1.95 -4.76 9.83
CA ALA A 30 2.28 -5.49 8.61
C ALA A 30 3.50 -4.91 7.91
N ASN A 31 4.24 -5.76 7.20
CA ASN A 31 5.32 -5.37 6.30
C ASN A 31 4.76 -5.19 4.90
N LEU A 32 5.12 -4.09 4.26
CA LEU A 32 4.73 -3.76 2.90
C LEU A 32 6.00 -3.54 2.07
N VAL A 33 6.21 -4.40 1.07
CA VAL A 33 7.30 -4.28 0.09
C VAL A 33 6.66 -3.87 -1.24
N ARG A 34 7.15 -2.79 -1.84
CA ARG A 34 6.63 -2.20 -3.08
C ARG A 34 7.77 -2.08 -4.09
N GLU A 35 7.63 -2.71 -5.24
CA GLU A 35 8.48 -2.45 -6.41
C GLU A 35 7.74 -1.50 -7.35
N PHE A 36 8.40 -0.40 -7.71
CA PHE A 36 7.92 0.55 -8.71
C PHE A 36 8.72 0.43 -10.00
N THR A 37 8.06 0.63 -11.13
CA THR A 37 8.66 0.69 -12.46
C THR A 37 8.11 1.89 -13.22
N VAL A 38 8.99 2.74 -13.75
CA VAL A 38 8.56 3.83 -14.63
C VAL A 38 8.17 3.27 -15.99
N GLN A 39 6.89 3.41 -16.33
CA GLN A 39 6.36 2.99 -17.61
C GLN A 39 6.60 4.06 -18.69
N GLU A 40 6.37 5.33 -18.36
CA GLU A 40 6.42 6.44 -19.31
C GLU A 40 6.82 7.75 -18.62
N ILE A 41 7.52 8.61 -19.38
CA ILE A 41 7.93 9.95 -18.97
C ILE A 41 7.70 10.86 -20.17
N ASN A 42 7.04 11.99 -19.94
CA ASN A 42 7.02 13.15 -20.85
C ASN A 42 7.11 14.45 -20.03
N ASP A 43 7.08 15.59 -20.70
CA ASP A 43 7.28 16.91 -20.07
C ASP A 43 6.14 17.32 -19.09
N VAL A 44 5.02 16.59 -19.12
CA VAL A 44 3.83 16.88 -18.31
C VAL A 44 3.67 15.84 -17.20
N GLN A 45 3.84 14.55 -17.50
CA GLN A 45 3.49 13.47 -16.59
C GLN A 45 4.50 12.31 -16.61
N ILE A 46 4.51 11.59 -15.49
CA ILE A 46 5.27 10.36 -15.30
C ILE A 46 4.29 9.27 -14.88
N THR A 47 4.27 8.17 -15.62
CA THR A 47 3.45 6.99 -15.29
C THR A 47 4.33 5.94 -14.64
N VAL A 48 3.95 5.53 -13.43
CA VAL A 48 4.66 4.53 -12.61
C VAL A 48 3.71 3.38 -12.28
N ASN A 49 4.14 2.16 -12.58
CA ASN A 49 3.44 0.96 -12.14
C ASN A 49 4.09 0.43 -10.86
N GLY A 50 3.27 -0.01 -9.92
CA GLY A 50 3.69 -0.61 -8.66
C GLY A 50 3.16 -2.03 -8.53
N VAL A 51 4.00 -2.93 -8.04
CA VAL A 51 3.62 -4.25 -7.57
C VAL A 51 4.08 -4.37 -6.13
N SER A 52 3.20 -4.83 -5.25
CA SER A 52 3.46 -4.81 -3.82
C SER A 52 2.98 -6.08 -3.16
N LYS A 53 3.67 -6.45 -2.10
CA LYS A 53 3.27 -7.54 -1.21
C LYS A 53 3.12 -7.02 0.21
N ILE A 54 1.97 -7.30 0.82
CA ILE A 54 1.72 -7.06 2.24
C ILE A 54 1.75 -8.39 2.99
N THR A 55 2.42 -8.42 4.13
CA THR A 55 2.50 -9.60 5.00
C THR A 55 2.45 -9.19 6.47
N THR A 56 1.61 -9.84 7.25
CA THR A 56 1.70 -9.76 8.72
C THR A 56 2.84 -10.62 9.22
N ASP A 57 3.42 -10.27 10.38
CA ASP A 57 4.37 -11.14 11.05
C ASP A 57 3.63 -12.38 11.63
N PRO A 58 3.94 -13.61 11.20
CA PRO A 58 3.30 -14.81 11.70
C PRO A 58 3.58 -15.08 13.19
N ASN A 59 4.64 -14.49 13.75
CA ASN A 59 5.01 -14.63 15.16
C ASN A 59 4.37 -13.55 16.04
N ASN A 60 3.73 -12.54 15.45
CA ASN A 60 3.06 -11.52 16.21
C ASN A 60 1.85 -12.12 16.94
N LYS A 61 1.85 -12.06 18.28
CA LYS A 61 0.76 -12.52 19.15
C LYS A 61 -0.08 -11.38 19.73
N GLU A 62 0.22 -10.15 19.35
CA GLU A 62 -0.45 -8.95 19.86
C GLU A 62 -1.85 -8.84 19.27
N PHE A 63 -2.81 -8.51 20.13
CA PHE A 63 -4.18 -8.20 19.74
C PHE A 63 -4.36 -6.68 19.77
N ALA A 64 -4.89 -6.13 18.69
CA ALA A 64 -5.36 -4.75 18.67
C ALA A 64 -6.84 -4.70 19.07
N THR A 65 -7.26 -3.61 19.69
CA THR A 65 -8.69 -3.41 19.98
C THR A 65 -9.38 -2.84 18.75
N ILE A 66 -10.24 -3.62 18.11
CA ILE A 66 -11.05 -3.21 16.96
C ILE A 66 -12.51 -3.31 17.38
N ASN A 67 -13.25 -2.18 17.34
CA ASN A 67 -14.64 -2.12 17.79
C ASN A 67 -14.87 -2.70 19.20
N GLY A 68 -13.92 -2.48 20.12
CA GLY A 68 -14.00 -2.98 21.50
C GLY A 68 -13.64 -4.47 21.67
N MET A 69 -13.31 -5.20 20.60
CA MET A 69 -12.91 -6.60 20.66
C MET A 69 -11.41 -6.76 20.39
N PRO A 70 -10.66 -7.50 21.24
CA PRO A 70 -9.29 -7.85 20.94
C PRO A 70 -9.24 -8.74 19.69
N THR A 71 -8.65 -8.21 18.64
CA THR A 71 -8.58 -8.82 17.31
C THR A 71 -7.15 -8.83 16.82
N ARG A 72 -6.73 -9.93 16.22
CA ARG A 72 -5.44 -10.08 15.55
C ARG A 72 -5.66 -10.57 14.13
N PHE A 73 -5.10 -9.87 13.16
CA PHE A 73 -5.12 -10.31 11.77
C PHE A 73 -3.82 -11.02 11.43
N GLU A 74 -3.93 -12.19 10.80
CA GLU A 74 -2.84 -12.88 10.15
C GLU A 74 -3.18 -13.02 8.67
N GLY A 75 -2.31 -12.54 7.78
CA GLY A 75 -2.55 -12.65 6.36
C GLY A 75 -1.44 -12.10 5.49
N SER A 76 -1.64 -12.28 4.20
CA SER A 76 -0.80 -11.73 3.16
C SER A 76 -1.64 -11.35 1.95
N GLY A 77 -1.09 -10.52 1.10
CA GLY A 77 -1.79 -10.07 -0.09
C GLY A 77 -0.88 -9.40 -1.07
N ASP A 78 -1.40 -9.25 -2.28
CA ASP A 78 -0.75 -8.58 -3.38
C ASP A 78 -1.53 -7.30 -3.74
N MET A 79 -0.79 -6.30 -4.20
CA MET A 79 -1.35 -5.03 -4.63
C MET A 79 -0.68 -4.59 -5.93
N THR A 80 -1.48 -4.18 -6.90
CA THR A 80 -1.01 -3.53 -8.12
C THR A 80 -1.47 -2.08 -8.12
N SER A 81 -0.63 -1.18 -8.61
CA SER A 81 -0.98 0.23 -8.72
C SER A 81 -0.48 0.85 -10.02
N THR A 82 -1.24 1.78 -10.57
CA THR A 82 -0.78 2.71 -11.60
C THR A 82 -0.90 4.11 -11.02
N LEU A 83 0.24 4.80 -10.94
CA LEU A 83 0.36 6.17 -10.45
C LEU A 83 0.70 7.08 -11.62
N VAL A 84 0.01 8.20 -11.72
CA VAL A 84 0.35 9.29 -12.63
C VAL A 84 0.82 10.46 -11.78
N LEU A 85 2.05 10.90 -12.02
CA LEU A 85 2.70 11.99 -11.30
C LEU A 85 2.86 13.18 -12.23
N ASP A 86 2.79 14.39 -11.67
CA ASP A 86 3.19 15.61 -12.37
C ASP A 86 4.72 15.62 -12.58
N ALA A 87 5.18 15.77 -13.83
CA ALA A 87 6.60 15.64 -14.15
C ALA A 87 7.47 16.76 -13.55
N LYS A 88 6.88 17.93 -13.26
CA LYS A 88 7.60 19.09 -12.72
C LYS A 88 7.75 19.02 -11.21
N THR A 89 6.73 18.55 -10.53
CA THR A 89 6.61 18.63 -9.07
C THR A 89 6.70 17.27 -8.38
N GLY A 90 6.43 16.19 -9.11
CA GLY A 90 6.43 14.83 -8.60
C GLY A 90 5.22 14.46 -7.73
N TRP A 91 4.23 15.34 -7.61
CA TRP A 91 2.99 15.03 -6.90
C TRP A 91 2.12 14.06 -7.68
N ILE A 92 1.39 13.20 -6.96
CA ILE A 92 0.39 12.32 -7.58
C ILE A 92 -0.76 13.17 -8.14
N ILE A 93 -0.98 13.04 -9.45
CA ILE A 93 -2.16 13.55 -10.15
C ILE A 93 -3.29 12.53 -10.02
N SER A 94 -2.99 11.24 -10.27
CA SER A 94 -3.96 10.17 -10.10
C SER A 94 -3.30 8.86 -9.67
N ALA A 95 -4.10 8.01 -9.03
CA ALA A 95 -3.70 6.67 -8.65
C ALA A 95 -4.87 5.70 -8.86
N ASN A 96 -4.58 4.53 -9.40
CA ASN A 96 -5.47 3.38 -9.39
C ASN A 96 -4.75 2.25 -8.67
N VAL A 97 -5.38 1.66 -7.66
CA VAL A 97 -4.80 0.63 -6.81
C VAL A 97 -5.79 -0.53 -6.72
N ASN A 98 -5.33 -1.73 -7.05
CA ASN A 98 -6.06 -2.97 -6.83
C ASN A 98 -5.35 -3.79 -5.78
N GLN A 99 -6.09 -4.31 -4.81
CA GLN A 99 -5.54 -5.08 -3.72
C GLN A 99 -6.35 -6.37 -3.53
N GLN A 100 -5.63 -7.45 -3.25
CA GLN A 100 -6.18 -8.72 -2.82
C GLN A 100 -5.43 -9.18 -1.57
N ILE A 101 -6.16 -9.46 -0.50
CA ILE A 101 -5.60 -9.96 0.76
C ILE A 101 -6.37 -11.22 1.15
N ASP A 102 -5.63 -12.28 1.46
CA ASP A 102 -6.13 -13.49 2.09
C ASP A 102 -5.57 -13.58 3.52
N GLY A 103 -6.41 -13.98 4.46
CA GLY A 103 -5.98 -14.13 5.83
C GLY A 103 -7.07 -14.64 6.75
N LYS A 104 -6.89 -14.39 8.03
CA LYS A 104 -7.82 -14.74 9.09
C LYS A 104 -7.76 -13.70 10.20
N ASN A 105 -8.92 -13.40 10.77
CA ASN A 105 -9.04 -12.69 12.02
C ASN A 105 -9.15 -13.70 13.16
N ILE A 106 -8.39 -13.46 14.23
CA ILE A 106 -8.44 -14.20 15.47
C ILE A 106 -8.98 -13.23 16.51
N ILE A 107 -10.15 -13.55 17.05
CA ILE A 107 -10.91 -12.67 17.96
C ILE A 107 -10.97 -13.35 19.32
N LYS A 108 -10.64 -12.61 20.38
CA LYS A 108 -10.84 -13.06 21.76
C LYS A 108 -12.20 -12.60 22.25
N ALA A 109 -13.07 -13.55 22.58
CA ALA A 109 -14.38 -13.30 23.18
C ALA A 109 -14.59 -14.23 24.37
N GLN A 110 -14.94 -13.68 25.52
CA GLN A 110 -15.29 -14.45 26.73
C GLN A 110 -14.24 -15.53 27.13
N GLY A 111 -12.96 -15.26 26.90
CA GLY A 111 -11.86 -16.18 27.20
C GLY A 111 -11.59 -17.25 26.14
N GLN A 112 -12.29 -17.25 25.01
CA GLN A 112 -12.04 -18.15 23.88
C GLN A 112 -11.53 -17.39 22.65
N GLU A 113 -10.74 -18.07 21.82
CA GLU A 113 -10.30 -17.56 20.52
C GLU A 113 -11.16 -18.14 19.40
N MET A 114 -11.75 -17.25 18.60
CA MET A 114 -12.48 -17.61 17.39
C MET A 114 -11.67 -17.18 16.16
N THR A 115 -11.50 -18.10 15.21
CA THR A 115 -10.81 -17.82 13.95
C THR A 115 -11.81 -17.69 12.81
N ILE A 116 -11.76 -16.58 12.09
CA ILE A 116 -12.64 -16.28 10.95
C ILE A 116 -11.76 -16.02 9.73
N PRO A 117 -11.83 -16.85 8.66
CA PRO A 117 -11.11 -16.60 7.43
C PRO A 117 -11.67 -15.37 6.72
N ILE A 118 -10.79 -14.59 6.10
CA ILE A 118 -11.14 -13.36 5.37
C ILE A 118 -10.45 -13.37 4.03
N LYS A 119 -11.22 -13.01 3.00
CA LYS A 119 -10.71 -12.60 1.69
C LYS A 119 -11.19 -11.19 1.43
N MET A 120 -10.26 -10.30 1.14
CA MET A 120 -10.54 -8.90 0.87
C MET A 120 -10.04 -8.56 -0.52
N SER A 121 -10.92 -8.02 -1.35
CA SER A 121 -10.57 -7.41 -2.62
C SER A 121 -11.02 -5.96 -2.59
N SER A 122 -10.12 -5.03 -2.92
CA SER A 122 -10.46 -3.62 -2.98
C SER A 122 -9.90 -2.98 -4.25
N HIS A 123 -10.64 -1.98 -4.72
CA HIS A 123 -10.20 -1.08 -5.78
C HIS A 123 -10.29 0.34 -5.22
N THR A 124 -9.19 1.07 -5.32
CA THR A 124 -9.11 2.47 -4.90
C THR A 124 -8.68 3.30 -6.08
N SER A 125 -9.45 4.35 -6.38
CA SER A 125 -9.08 5.37 -7.36
C SER A 125 -8.97 6.73 -6.67
N LEU A 126 -7.91 7.46 -7.00
CA LEU A 126 -7.66 8.83 -6.58
C LEU A 126 -7.47 9.67 -7.83
N ASN A 127 -8.21 10.77 -7.93
CA ASN A 127 -8.01 11.78 -8.95
C ASN A 127 -7.92 13.14 -8.28
N ASN A 128 -6.78 13.79 -8.40
CA ASN A 128 -6.60 15.15 -7.92
C ASN A 128 -6.98 16.13 -9.03
N SER A 129 -8.15 16.75 -8.90
CA SER A 129 -8.66 17.75 -9.84
C SER A 129 -8.27 19.19 -9.49
N SER A 130 -7.25 19.37 -8.64
CA SER A 130 -6.75 20.69 -8.24
C SER A 130 -6.14 21.40 -9.46
N THR A 131 -6.99 22.13 -10.19
CA THR A 131 -6.60 23.21 -11.08
C THR A 131 -5.97 24.27 -10.19
N VAL A 132 -4.63 24.33 -10.20
CA VAL A 132 -3.94 25.53 -9.74
C VAL A 132 -4.33 26.62 -10.74
N LYS A 133 -5.29 27.45 -10.34
CA LYS A 133 -5.54 28.75 -10.97
C LYS A 133 -4.43 29.71 -10.60
#